data_AF-S0G6F6-F1
#
_entry.id   AF-S0G6F6-F1
#
_cell.length_a   1.000
_cell.length_b   1.000
_cell.length_c   1.000
_cell.angle_alpha   90.00
_cell.angle_beta   90.00
_cell.angle_gamma   90.00
#
_symmetry.space_group_name_H-M   'P 1'
#
loop_
_entity.id
_entity.type
_entity.pdbx_description
1 polymer ?
#
loop_
_entity_poly.entity_id
_entity_poly.type
_entity_poly.pdbx_seq_one_letter_code
_entity_poly.pdbx_strand_id
1 'polypeptide(L)'
;METTAYCGCKKCCEWHRGSWALLKLNFWDRYITKGKNKGKEYTGKTASGKDPQESYDGLLSVDTVTHPWKVPHRVAPPWLWLPEDGTIAADTRYYPFGTRMKIPGYGWGVVNDRGGAIKGPERLDLYFDSHKDALRWGRRRVKVRIER
;
A
#
# COMPACT_ATOMS: atom_id res chain seq x y z
N MET A 1 1.38 -10.77 13.42
CA MET A 1 2.29 -9.79 12.80
C MET A 1 1.78 -8.40 13.11
N GLU A 2 2.66 -7.45 13.39
CA GLU A 2 2.34 -6.02 13.43
C GLU A 2 2.15 -5.51 11.99
N THR A 3 0.95 -5.01 11.71
CA THR A 3 0.60 -4.36 10.45
C THR A 3 0.42 -2.88 10.66
N THR A 4 1.09 -2.07 9.84
CA THR A 4 0.82 -0.65 9.67
C THR A 4 0.16 -0.39 8.32
N ALA A 5 -0.24 0.86 8.08
CA ALA A 5 -0.79 1.27 6.80
C ALA A 5 -0.08 2.52 6.28
N TYR A 6 0.03 2.60 4.95
CA TYR A 6 0.56 3.75 4.23
C TYR A 6 -0.28 4.07 2.99
N CYS A 7 -0.10 5.27 2.43
CA CYS A 7 -0.79 5.72 1.21
C CYS A 7 0.13 6.43 0.22
N GLY A 8 -0.32 6.51 -1.03
CA GLY A 8 0.30 7.29 -2.11
C GLY A 8 0.21 8.82 -1.96
N CYS A 9 -0.41 9.29 -0.89
CA CYS A 9 -0.63 10.69 -0.51
C CYS A 9 0.64 11.54 -0.28
N LYS A 10 1.84 10.97 -0.42
CA LYS A 10 3.18 11.61 -0.27
C LYS A 10 3.53 12.09 1.15
N LYS A 11 2.55 12.48 1.97
CA LYS A 11 2.70 12.86 3.38
C LYS A 11 3.14 11.69 4.26
N CYS A 12 2.64 10.48 4.00
CA CYS A 12 2.95 9.29 4.81
C CYS A 12 4.37 8.74 4.59
N CYS A 13 4.99 9.04 3.45
CA CYS A 13 6.23 8.39 3.05
C CYS A 13 7.46 9.32 3.18
N GLU A 14 7.35 10.38 3.99
CA GLU A 14 8.42 11.35 4.29
C GLU A 14 9.01 12.12 3.10
N TRP A 15 8.23 12.35 2.03
CA TRP A 15 8.72 13.07 0.85
C TRP A 15 8.63 14.58 1.05
N HIS A 16 9.65 15.30 0.59
CA HIS A 16 9.64 16.76 0.61
C HIS A 16 9.55 17.31 -0.80
N ARG A 17 8.78 18.39 -0.93
CA ARG A 17 8.78 19.24 -2.12
C ARG A 17 10.01 20.15 -2.03
N GLY A 18 10.82 20.11 -3.07
CA GLY A 18 11.88 21.06 -3.29
C GLY A 18 13.27 20.66 -2.86
N SER A 19 14.22 21.21 -3.62
CA SER A 19 15.64 21.09 -3.33
C SER A 19 16.02 22.14 -2.28
N TRP A 20 16.73 21.71 -1.24
CA TRP A 20 17.35 22.65 -0.30
C TRP A 20 18.37 23.58 -0.98
N ALA A 21 18.87 23.21 -2.16
CA ALA A 21 19.70 24.09 -2.98
C ALA A 21 18.98 25.34 -3.48
N LEU A 22 17.64 25.35 -3.49
CA LEU A 22 16.81 26.48 -3.91
C LEU A 22 15.85 26.92 -2.79
N LEU A 23 16.21 26.65 -1.54
CA LEU A 23 15.43 27.02 -0.34
C LEU A 23 13.95 26.58 -0.35
N LYS A 24 13.60 25.58 -1.19
CA LYS A 24 12.20 25.16 -1.44
C LYS A 24 11.27 26.28 -1.93
N LEU A 25 11.81 27.36 -2.49
CA LEU A 25 11.03 28.51 -2.97
C LEU A 25 10.48 28.30 -4.39
N ASN A 26 10.75 27.15 -5.03
CA ASN A 26 10.31 26.95 -6.41
C ASN A 26 8.93 26.30 -6.45
N PHE A 27 7.99 26.99 -7.08
CA PHE A 27 6.63 26.50 -7.32
C PHE A 27 6.59 25.20 -8.16
N TRP A 28 7.62 24.97 -8.98
CA TRP A 28 7.79 23.82 -9.87
C TRP A 28 8.47 22.61 -9.23
N ASP A 29 8.74 22.66 -7.93
CA ASP A 29 9.54 21.64 -7.26
C ASP A 29 8.86 20.26 -7.28
N ARG A 30 9.59 19.28 -7.85
CA ARG A 30 9.22 17.86 -7.93
C ARG A 30 9.44 17.18 -6.57
N TYR A 31 8.73 16.08 -6.34
CA TYR A 31 8.95 15.25 -5.15
C TYR A 31 10.20 14.38 -5.35
N ILE A 32 11.14 14.47 -4.40
CA ILE A 32 12.43 13.80 -4.49
C ILE A 32 12.49 12.64 -3.50
N THR A 33 13.08 11.50 -3.92
CA THR A 33 13.22 10.33 -3.05
C THR A 33 14.16 10.54 -1.86
N LYS A 34 13.81 9.91 -0.74
CA LYS A 34 14.70 9.69 0.40
C LYS A 34 15.27 8.27 0.32
N GLY A 35 16.53 8.09 0.77
CA GLY A 35 17.21 6.79 0.79
C GLY A 35 18.18 6.57 -0.38
N LYS A 36 18.32 5.32 -0.84
CA LYS A 36 19.33 4.94 -1.85
C LYS A 36 19.18 5.66 -3.20
N ASN A 37 17.97 6.12 -3.54
CA ASN A 37 17.69 6.85 -4.77
C ASN A 37 17.62 8.38 -4.56
N LYS A 38 18.17 8.89 -3.45
CA LYS A 38 18.08 10.32 -3.08
C LYS A 38 18.43 11.23 -4.24
N GLY A 39 17.58 12.23 -4.49
CA GLY A 39 17.74 13.16 -5.62
C GLY A 39 16.95 12.79 -6.88
N LYS A 40 16.57 11.52 -7.05
CA LYS A 40 15.71 11.10 -8.17
C LYS A 40 14.25 11.52 -7.95
N GLU A 41 13.54 11.67 -9.06
CA GLU A 41 12.11 11.94 -9.05
C GLU A 41 11.33 10.74 -8.47
N TYR A 42 10.31 11.06 -7.68
CA TYR A 42 9.36 10.06 -7.20
C TYR A 42 8.41 9.62 -8.31
N THR A 43 8.48 8.35 -8.69
CA THR A 43 7.58 7.76 -9.70
C THR A 43 6.26 7.26 -9.14
N GLY A 44 6.12 7.11 -7.82
CA GLY A 44 4.94 6.48 -7.21
C GLY A 44 4.94 4.95 -7.24
N LYS A 45 5.93 4.33 -7.90
CA LYS A 45 6.01 2.88 -8.08
C LYS A 45 6.59 2.18 -6.86
N THR A 46 6.12 0.95 -6.62
CA THR A 46 6.64 0.04 -5.59
C THR A 46 8.07 -0.39 -5.89
N ALA A 47 8.75 -1.00 -4.92
CA ALA A 47 10.10 -1.54 -5.09
C ALA A 47 10.20 -2.63 -6.19
N SER A 48 9.10 -3.30 -6.54
CA SER A 48 9.02 -4.24 -7.67
C SER A 48 8.72 -3.56 -9.01
N GLY A 49 8.47 -2.24 -9.03
CA GLY A 49 8.14 -1.47 -10.24
C GLY A 49 6.65 -1.43 -10.60
N LYS A 50 5.78 -2.06 -9.81
CA LYS A 50 4.32 -2.03 -9.99
C LYS A 50 3.70 -0.79 -9.35
N ASP A 51 2.55 -0.39 -9.85
CA ASP A 51 1.74 0.65 -9.21
C ASP A 51 1.07 0.04 -7.96
N PRO A 52 1.17 0.71 -6.79
CA PRO A 52 0.58 0.19 -5.56
C PRO A 52 -0.94 0.31 -5.61
N GLN A 53 -1.63 -0.66 -4.99
CA GLN A 53 -3.08 -0.75 -5.01
C GLN A 53 -3.61 -1.32 -3.69
N GLU A 54 -4.79 -0.86 -3.25
CA GLU A 54 -5.50 -1.41 -2.11
C GLU A 54 -6.19 -2.76 -2.45
N SER A 55 -6.25 -3.68 -1.48
CA SER A 55 -6.93 -4.95 -1.68
C SER A 55 -8.42 -4.74 -1.96
N TYR A 56 -8.92 -5.39 -3.00
CA TYR A 56 -10.34 -5.35 -3.33
C TYR A 56 -10.94 -6.75 -3.37
N ASP A 57 -11.93 -6.94 -2.51
CA ASP A 57 -12.77 -8.11 -2.53
C ASP A 57 -13.82 -7.95 -3.65
N GLY A 58 -13.78 -8.85 -4.63
CA GLY A 58 -14.72 -8.85 -5.78
C GLY A 58 -16.19 -8.99 -5.39
N LEU A 59 -17.09 -9.09 -6.38
CA LEU A 59 -18.55 -9.04 -6.17
C LEU A 59 -19.06 -10.05 -5.12
N LEU A 60 -18.52 -11.26 -5.10
CA LEU A 60 -18.90 -12.32 -4.18
C LEU A 60 -17.96 -12.37 -2.96
N SER A 61 -18.07 -11.38 -2.06
CA SER A 61 -17.33 -11.35 -0.79
C SER A 61 -18.21 -11.01 0.42
N VAL A 62 -17.72 -11.36 1.60
CA VAL A 62 -18.23 -10.92 2.91
C VAL A 62 -18.39 -9.40 2.95
N ASP A 63 -17.50 -8.63 2.32
CA ASP A 63 -17.63 -7.16 2.27
C ASP A 63 -18.89 -6.71 1.51
N THR A 64 -19.29 -7.42 0.45
CA THR A 64 -20.53 -7.14 -0.30
C THR A 64 -21.76 -7.41 0.56
N VAL A 65 -21.71 -8.43 1.43
CA VAL A 65 -22.79 -8.75 2.38
C VAL A 65 -22.89 -7.69 3.48
N THR A 66 -21.76 -7.21 4.00
CA THR A 66 -21.75 -6.22 5.09
C THR A 66 -22.00 -4.79 4.62
N HIS A 67 -21.72 -4.48 3.36
CA HIS A 67 -21.91 -3.15 2.78
C HIS A 67 -22.77 -3.23 1.49
N PRO A 68 -24.06 -3.61 1.58
CA PRO A 68 -24.90 -3.88 0.41
C PRO A 68 -25.15 -2.65 -0.47
N TRP A 69 -25.06 -1.43 0.09
CA TRP A 69 -25.09 -0.18 -0.69
C TRP A 69 -23.92 -0.05 -1.67
N LYS A 70 -22.91 -0.93 -1.56
CA LYS A 70 -21.82 -0.97 -2.52
C LYS A 70 -22.15 -1.69 -3.83
N VAL A 71 -23.13 -2.56 -3.83
CA VAL A 71 -23.47 -3.42 -4.97
C VAL A 71 -23.70 -2.65 -6.28
N PRO A 72 -24.49 -1.54 -6.32
CA PRO A 72 -24.73 -0.84 -7.58
C PRO A 72 -23.46 -0.35 -8.28
N HIS A 73 -22.46 0.13 -7.52
CA HIS A 73 -21.20 0.61 -8.09
C HIS A 73 -20.18 -0.50 -8.38
N ARG A 74 -20.38 -1.72 -7.84
CA ARG A 74 -19.58 -2.89 -8.20
C ARG A 74 -20.08 -3.57 -9.46
N VAL A 75 -21.39 -3.57 -9.68
CA VAL A 75 -22.01 -4.24 -10.83
C VAL A 75 -21.85 -3.44 -12.12
N ALA A 76 -21.85 -2.11 -12.05
CA ALA A 76 -21.74 -1.26 -13.25
C ALA A 76 -20.42 -1.40 -14.03
N PRO A 77 -19.24 -1.49 -13.40
CA PRO A 77 -17.97 -1.64 -14.11
C PRO A 77 -17.51 -3.11 -14.09
N PRO A 78 -17.44 -3.83 -15.24
CA PRO A 78 -17.12 -5.26 -15.27
C PRO A 78 -15.75 -5.62 -14.67
N TRP A 79 -14.82 -4.68 -14.65
CA TRP A 79 -13.49 -4.87 -14.07
C TRP A 79 -13.48 -4.94 -12.53
N LEU A 80 -14.53 -4.48 -11.84
CA LEU A 80 -14.67 -4.61 -10.39
C LEU A 80 -15.28 -5.96 -9.96
N TRP A 81 -15.59 -6.84 -10.91
CA TRP A 81 -16.21 -8.12 -10.58
C TRP A 81 -15.21 -9.12 -10.01
N LEU A 82 -13.96 -9.01 -10.42
CA LEU A 82 -12.87 -9.88 -10.00
C LEU A 82 -12.16 -9.28 -8.77
N PRO A 83 -11.75 -10.12 -7.81
CA PRO A 83 -10.92 -9.67 -6.71
C PRO A 83 -9.53 -9.28 -7.20
N GLU A 84 -8.95 -8.26 -6.58
CA GLU A 84 -7.57 -7.83 -6.83
C GLU A 84 -6.79 -7.80 -5.52
N ASP A 85 -5.56 -8.33 -5.58
CA ASP A 85 -4.70 -8.40 -4.40
C ASP A 85 -4.07 -7.02 -4.12
N GLY A 86 -4.13 -6.60 -2.86
CA GLY A 86 -3.49 -5.38 -2.39
C GLY A 86 -1.96 -5.46 -2.38
N THR A 87 -1.32 -4.30 -2.33
CA THR A 87 0.14 -4.19 -2.23
C THR A 87 0.59 -4.21 -0.78
N ILE A 88 1.54 -5.11 -0.48
CA ILE A 88 2.16 -5.23 0.84
C ILE A 88 3.64 -4.84 0.74
N ALA A 89 4.09 -4.01 1.69
CA ALA A 89 5.50 -3.78 1.93
C ALA A 89 5.98 -4.68 3.07
N ALA A 90 7.06 -5.43 2.83
CA ALA A 90 7.63 -6.35 3.81
C ALA A 90 9.17 -6.42 3.70
N ASP A 91 9.80 -7.10 4.65
CA ASP A 91 11.22 -7.42 4.56
C ASP A 91 11.44 -8.62 3.62
N THR A 92 11.97 -8.36 2.43
CA THR A 92 12.15 -9.42 1.41
C THR A 92 13.17 -10.48 1.76
N ARG A 93 13.93 -10.32 2.85
CA ARG A 93 14.77 -11.40 3.38
C ARG A 93 13.93 -12.55 3.95
N TYR A 94 12.73 -12.24 4.44
CA TYR A 94 11.80 -13.20 5.02
C TYR A 94 10.64 -13.51 4.07
N TYR A 95 10.14 -12.51 3.33
CA TYR A 95 9.02 -12.64 2.41
C TYR A 95 9.41 -12.13 1.02
N PRO A 96 9.91 -12.99 0.12
CA PRO A 96 10.28 -12.60 -1.23
C PRO A 96 9.13 -11.90 -1.98
N PHE A 97 9.47 -11.10 -2.99
CA PHE A 97 8.45 -10.49 -3.84
C PHE A 97 7.55 -11.57 -4.47
N GLY A 98 6.25 -11.31 -4.55
CA GLY A 98 5.26 -12.29 -4.97
C GLY A 98 4.66 -13.13 -3.84
N THR A 99 5.20 -13.05 -2.61
CA THR A 99 4.58 -13.73 -1.46
C THR A 99 3.15 -13.20 -1.25
N ARG A 100 2.17 -14.09 -1.33
CA ARG A 100 0.75 -13.76 -1.16
C ARG A 100 0.29 -14.04 0.27
N MET A 101 -0.50 -13.14 0.83
CA MET A 101 -0.92 -13.18 2.23
C MET A 101 -2.37 -12.72 2.37
N LYS A 102 -3.12 -13.37 3.27
CA LYS A 102 -4.44 -12.92 3.70
C LYS A 102 -4.34 -12.20 5.03
N ILE A 103 -4.76 -10.93 5.06
CA ILE A 103 -4.75 -10.07 6.23
C ILE A 103 -6.20 -9.81 6.66
N PRO A 104 -6.62 -10.22 7.87
CA PRO A 104 -7.96 -9.97 8.36
C PRO A 104 -8.30 -8.48 8.38
N GLY A 105 -9.40 -8.10 7.72
CA GLY A 105 -9.87 -6.71 7.63
C GLY A 105 -9.25 -5.87 6.51
N TYR A 106 -8.22 -6.39 5.82
CA TYR A 106 -7.64 -5.77 4.63
C TYR A 106 -7.98 -6.56 3.37
N GLY A 107 -7.88 -7.89 3.43
CA GLY A 107 -8.13 -8.79 2.30
C GLY A 107 -6.88 -9.56 1.90
N TRP A 108 -6.78 -9.92 0.63
CA TRP A 108 -5.59 -10.56 0.06
C TRP A 108 -4.60 -9.53 -0.41
N GLY A 109 -3.31 -9.80 -0.24
CA GLY A 109 -2.27 -8.92 -0.76
C GLY A 109 -0.99 -9.66 -1.11
N VAL A 110 -0.18 -9.02 -1.92
CA VAL A 110 1.09 -9.55 -2.42
C VAL A 110 2.22 -8.63 -2.03
N VAL A 111 3.34 -9.21 -1.59
CA VAL A 111 4.56 -8.47 -1.31
C VAL A 111 5.13 -7.96 -2.63
N ASN A 112 4.94 -6.67 -2.90
CA ASN A 112 5.45 -5.97 -4.08
C ASN A 112 6.33 -4.78 -3.70
N ASP A 113 6.40 -4.44 -2.41
CA ASP A 113 7.10 -3.25 -1.94
C ASP A 113 8.03 -3.54 -0.73
N ARG A 114 8.93 -2.60 -0.45
CA ARG A 114 9.87 -2.68 0.67
C ARG A 114 10.06 -1.33 1.33
N GLY A 115 9.86 -1.30 2.65
CA GLY A 115 10.16 -0.13 3.47
C GLY A 115 11.57 -0.18 4.07
N GLY A 116 12.19 1.00 4.21
CA GLY A 116 13.41 1.15 5.02
C GLY A 116 13.15 0.88 6.51
N ALA A 117 11.98 1.28 7.01
CA ALA A 117 11.57 1.03 8.39
C ALA A 117 10.95 -0.38 8.60
N ILE A 118 10.45 -1.00 7.54
CA ILE A 118 9.78 -2.31 7.61
C ILE A 118 10.83 -3.42 7.58
N LYS A 119 11.16 -3.95 8.76
CA LYS A 119 12.23 -4.92 8.98
C LYS A 119 11.77 -6.06 9.89
N GLY A 120 12.29 -7.24 9.61
CA GLY A 120 12.01 -8.45 10.37
C GLY A 120 10.76 -9.21 9.90
N PRO A 121 10.51 -10.40 10.47
CA PRO A 121 9.44 -11.29 10.04
C PRO A 121 8.05 -10.87 10.56
N GLU A 122 7.98 -10.05 11.61
CA GLU A 122 6.72 -9.69 12.25
C GLU A 122 6.11 -8.39 11.75
N ARG A 123 6.76 -7.65 10.84
CA ARG A 123 6.33 -6.30 10.45
C ARG A 123 5.93 -6.22 8.98
N LEU A 124 4.72 -5.73 8.73
CA LEU A 124 4.16 -5.51 7.40
C LEU A 124 3.58 -4.09 7.31
N ASP A 125 3.62 -3.50 6.12
CA ASP A 125 2.93 -2.24 5.81
C ASP A 125 1.95 -2.46 4.67
N LEU A 126 0.71 -2.04 4.85
CA LEU A 126 -0.38 -2.29 3.90
C LEU A 126 -0.69 -1.00 3.14
N TYR A 127 -0.79 -1.09 1.82
CA TYR A 127 -1.13 0.06 1.00
C TYR A 127 -2.64 0.34 1.01
N PHE A 128 -3.00 1.59 1.20
CA PHE A 128 -4.36 2.10 1.06
C PHE A 128 -4.39 3.26 0.07
N ASP A 129 -5.46 3.36 -0.71
CA ASP A 129 -5.64 4.42 -1.69
C ASP A 129 -5.88 5.77 -0.99
N SER A 130 -6.58 5.74 0.15
CA SER A 130 -6.95 6.91 0.94
C SER A 130 -6.10 7.08 2.19
N HIS A 131 -5.60 8.29 2.42
CA HIS A 131 -4.89 8.64 3.65
C HIS A 131 -5.75 8.48 4.90
N LYS A 132 -7.04 8.83 4.79
CA LYS A 132 -8.00 8.67 5.88
C LYS A 132 -8.17 7.19 6.23
N ASP A 133 -8.01 6.31 5.26
CA ASP A 133 -8.25 4.86 5.41
C ASP A 133 -7.02 4.21 6.04
N ALA A 134 -5.82 4.60 5.60
CA ALA A 134 -4.58 4.26 6.29
C ALA A 134 -4.56 4.70 7.76
N LEU A 135 -5.05 5.91 8.06
CA LEU A 135 -5.16 6.39 9.45
C LEU A 135 -6.19 5.60 10.26
N ARG A 136 -7.34 5.26 9.68
CA ARG A 136 -8.34 4.38 10.32
C ARG A 136 -7.80 2.97 10.54
N TRP A 137 -6.96 2.48 9.65
CA TRP A 137 -6.26 1.21 9.85
C TRP A 137 -5.32 1.27 11.05
N GLY A 138 -4.46 2.30 11.11
CA GLY A 138 -3.53 2.50 12.21
C GLY A 138 -2.50 1.38 12.36
N ARG A 139 -1.92 1.25 13.56
CA ARG A 139 -1.00 0.15 13.89
C ARG A 139 -1.75 -0.89 14.71
N ARG A 140 -1.73 -2.14 14.26
CA ARG A 140 -2.42 -3.25 14.94
C ARG A 140 -1.68 -4.57 14.76
N ARG A 141 -1.86 -5.51 15.69
CA ARG A 141 -1.38 -6.89 15.54
C ARG A 141 -2.53 -7.76 15.02
N VAL A 142 -2.29 -8.45 13.91
CA VAL A 142 -3.27 -9.36 13.30
C VAL A 142 -2.62 -10.71 12.97
N LYS A 143 -3.47 -11.75 12.88
CA LYS A 143 -3.06 -13.10 12.48
C LYS A 143 -3.08 -13.20 10.96
N VAL A 144 -1.91 -13.03 10.35
CA VAL A 144 -1.72 -13.09 8.89
C VAL A 144 -1.59 -14.54 8.47
N ARG A 145 -2.28 -14.92 7.38
CA ARG A 145 -2.14 -16.23 6.75
C ARG A 145 -1.31 -16.08 5.48
N ILE A 146 -0.17 -16.74 5.43
CA ILE A 146 0.71 -16.75 4.25
C ILE A 146 0.28 -17.89 3.33
N GLU A 147 0.12 -17.61 2.05
CA GLU A 147 -0.04 -18.62 1.01
C GLU A 147 1.36 -19.08 0.60
N ARG A 148 1.63 -20.38 0.77
CA ARG A 148 2.92 -21.00 0.43
C ARG A 148 2.85 -21.60 -0.97
#